data_AF-A0A1X9LU53-F1
#
_entry.id   AF-A0A1X9LU53-F1
#
_cell.length_a   1.000
_cell.length_b   1.000
_cell.length_c   1.000
_cell.angle_alpha   90.00
_cell.angle_beta   90.00
_cell.angle_gamma   90.00
#
_symmetry.space_group_name_H-M   'P 1'
#
loop_
_entity.id
_entity.type
_entity.pdbx_description
1 polymer ?
#
loop_
_entity_poly.entity_id
_entity_poly.type
_entity_poly.pdbx_seq_one_letter_code
_entity_poly.pdbx_strand_id
1 'polypeptide(L)'
;MTDLPRELRIRDVVLDLITDDDEVGCWAGELPREEHSMISIVVEPAAEPSREALETAAGVIDGFDDLVEAAITYLVAELSSGRRMRTDADRARLSESSPTFGLPEATVWDDGTWLLRFAEADLDLAGDLGLAVRFVGTAPVAVDDLSDADDDLEEGAQPV
;
A
#
# COMPACT_ATOMS: atom_id res chain seq x y z
N MET A 1 -2.86 -13.66 -24.62
CA MET A 1 -3.01 -12.20 -24.86
C MET A 1 -4.47 -11.81 -24.76
N THR A 2 -4.91 -11.65 -23.52
CA THR A 2 -6.11 -10.89 -23.17
C THR A 2 -5.88 -9.45 -23.63
N ASP A 3 -6.83 -8.86 -24.35
CA ASP A 3 -6.75 -7.45 -24.76
C ASP A 3 -7.11 -6.60 -23.53
N LEU A 4 -6.11 -6.30 -22.69
CA LEU A 4 -6.31 -5.51 -21.48
C LEU A 4 -6.45 -4.02 -21.81
N PRO A 5 -7.29 -3.27 -21.07
CA PRO A 5 -7.39 -1.83 -21.25
C PRO A 5 -6.03 -1.19 -20.93
N ARG A 6 -5.51 -0.37 -21.84
CA ARG A 6 -4.24 0.35 -21.63
C ARG A 6 -4.34 1.48 -20.61
N GLU A 7 -5.54 1.97 -20.39
CA GLU A 7 -5.84 3.14 -19.57
C GLU A 7 -7.15 2.88 -18.83
N LEU A 8 -7.16 3.11 -17.53
CA LEU A 8 -8.37 3.13 -16.70
C LEU A 8 -8.62 4.57 -16.26
N ARG A 9 -9.85 5.05 -16.46
CA ARG A 9 -10.29 6.34 -15.92
C ARG A 9 -11.18 6.11 -14.71
N ILE A 10 -10.72 6.56 -13.55
CA ILE A 10 -11.44 6.47 -12.30
C ILE A 10 -11.55 7.87 -11.73
N ARG A 11 -12.77 8.43 -11.72
CA ARG A 11 -13.01 9.85 -11.41
C ARG A 11 -12.21 10.76 -12.36
N ASP A 12 -11.37 11.63 -11.80
CA ASP A 12 -10.46 12.53 -12.53
C ASP A 12 -9.05 11.93 -12.69
N VAL A 13 -8.82 10.72 -12.18
CA VAL A 13 -7.52 10.05 -12.19
C VAL A 13 -7.45 9.09 -13.37
N VAL A 14 -6.30 9.12 -14.04
CA VAL A 14 -5.94 8.20 -15.12
C VAL A 14 -4.91 7.23 -14.58
N LEU A 15 -5.18 5.93 -14.69
CA LEU A 15 -4.21 4.88 -14.38
C LEU A 15 -3.77 4.23 -15.69
N ASP A 16 -2.47 4.26 -15.96
CA ASP A 16 -1.86 3.64 -17.11
C ASP A 16 -1.48 2.19 -16.80
N LEU A 17 -1.65 1.31 -17.78
CA LEU A 17 -1.17 -0.08 -17.70
C LEU A 17 0.35 -0.08 -17.66
N ILE A 18 0.93 -0.53 -16.54
CA ILE A 18 2.38 -0.60 -16.33
C ILE A 18 2.94 -2.00 -16.53
N THR A 19 2.14 -3.04 -16.31
CA THR A 19 2.50 -4.45 -16.49
C THR A 19 1.30 -5.24 -17.02
N ASP A 20 1.51 -6.06 -18.04
CA ASP A 20 0.45 -6.84 -18.72
C ASP A 20 0.86 -8.26 -19.11
N ASP A 21 1.68 -8.91 -18.29
CA ASP A 21 2.04 -10.32 -18.48
C ASP A 21 0.84 -11.25 -18.20
N ASP A 22 0.88 -12.51 -18.67
CA ASP A 22 -0.25 -13.45 -18.47
C ASP A 22 -0.55 -13.74 -16.97
N GLU A 23 0.35 -13.38 -16.06
CA GLU A 23 0.24 -13.59 -14.61
C GLU A 23 -0.34 -12.38 -13.87
N VAL A 24 -0.02 -11.15 -14.29
CA VAL A 24 -0.39 -9.92 -13.55
C VAL A 24 -0.74 -8.79 -14.51
N GLY A 25 -1.92 -8.20 -14.32
CA GLY A 25 -2.28 -6.91 -14.89
C GLY A 25 -2.15 -5.83 -13.82
N CYS A 26 -1.32 -4.81 -14.06
CA CYS A 26 -1.12 -3.72 -13.11
C CYS A 26 -1.32 -2.37 -13.79
N TRP A 27 -2.19 -1.55 -13.20
CA TRP A 27 -2.44 -0.17 -13.60
C TRP A 27 -2.01 0.76 -12.48
N ALA A 28 -1.30 1.84 -12.79
CA ALA A 28 -0.88 2.83 -11.81
C ALA A 28 -1.09 4.25 -12.30
N GLY A 29 -1.37 5.17 -11.38
CA GLY A 29 -1.55 6.58 -11.68
C GLY A 29 -1.27 7.46 -10.48
N GLU A 30 -0.87 8.70 -10.75
CA GLU A 30 -0.67 9.73 -9.74
C GLU A 30 -2.00 10.40 -9.39
N LEU A 31 -2.24 10.60 -8.09
CA LEU A 31 -3.37 11.39 -7.62
C LEU A 31 -3.09 12.89 -7.81
N PRO A 32 -4.06 13.69 -8.28
CA PRO A 32 -3.88 15.12 -8.50
C PRO A 32 -3.90 15.89 -7.16
N ARG A 33 -2.84 15.75 -6.36
CA ARG A 33 -2.71 16.31 -5.01
C ARG A 33 -1.35 16.99 -4.82
N GLU A 34 -1.18 17.72 -3.73
CA GLU A 34 0.07 18.46 -3.43
C GLU A 34 1.25 17.52 -3.19
N GLU A 35 0.97 16.31 -2.70
CA GLU A 35 1.95 15.25 -2.47
C GLU A 35 1.74 14.18 -3.56
N HIS A 36 2.81 13.77 -4.24
CA HIS A 36 2.85 12.78 -5.33
C HIS A 36 2.41 11.39 -4.87
N SER A 37 1.15 11.26 -4.49
CA SER A 37 0.54 10.05 -3.98
C SER A 37 0.13 9.16 -5.14
N MET A 38 0.38 7.87 -5.03
CA MET A 38 0.13 6.92 -6.10
C MET A 38 -1.05 6.02 -5.76
N ILE A 39 -1.80 5.62 -6.79
CA ILE A 39 -2.79 4.55 -6.69
C ILE A 39 -2.50 3.50 -7.77
N SER A 40 -2.61 2.24 -7.39
CA SER A 40 -2.43 1.08 -8.26
C SER A 40 -3.60 0.11 -8.14
N ILE A 41 -3.97 -0.51 -9.26
CA ILE A 41 -4.89 -1.63 -9.32
C ILE A 41 -4.12 -2.84 -9.84
N VAL A 42 -4.17 -3.94 -9.10
CA VAL A 42 -3.48 -5.19 -9.41
C VAL A 42 -4.50 -6.30 -9.59
N VAL A 43 -4.41 -7.00 -10.72
CA VAL A 43 -5.33 -8.08 -11.09
C VAL A 43 -4.52 -9.33 -11.42
N GLU A 44 -4.76 -10.39 -10.66
CA GLU A 44 -4.02 -11.66 -10.74
C GLU A 44 -5.01 -12.85 -10.77
N PRO A 45 -5.05 -13.65 -11.84
CA PRO A 45 -4.29 -13.53 -13.08
C PRO A 45 -4.70 -12.30 -13.91
N ALA A 46 -3.85 -11.88 -14.84
CA ALA A 46 -4.09 -10.69 -15.66
C ALA A 46 -5.44 -10.71 -16.42
N ALA A 47 -6.33 -9.81 -16.01
CA ALA A 47 -7.67 -9.65 -16.55
C ALA A 47 -8.12 -8.20 -16.45
N GLU A 48 -9.25 -7.86 -17.08
CA GLU A 48 -9.89 -6.56 -16.88
C GLU A 48 -10.29 -6.41 -15.40
N PRO A 49 -10.00 -5.26 -14.75
CA PRO A 49 -10.33 -5.07 -13.34
C PRO A 49 -11.81 -5.24 -13.06
N SER A 50 -12.11 -5.93 -11.97
CA SER A 50 -13.49 -6.09 -11.52
C SER A 50 -14.13 -4.74 -11.19
N ARG A 51 -15.47 -4.72 -11.24
CA ARG A 51 -16.25 -3.58 -10.78
C ARG A 51 -15.95 -3.24 -9.31
N GLU A 52 -15.67 -4.25 -8.48
CA GLU A 52 -15.39 -4.07 -7.06
C GLU A 52 -14.06 -3.34 -6.85
N ALA A 53 -13.01 -3.73 -7.59
CA ALA A 53 -11.73 -3.02 -7.58
C ALA A 53 -11.88 -1.56 -8.04
N LEU A 54 -12.68 -1.31 -9.09
CA LEU A 54 -12.95 0.05 -9.57
C LEU A 54 -13.73 0.90 -8.55
N GLU A 55 -14.72 0.31 -7.86
CA GLU A 55 -15.50 0.98 -6.82
C GLU A 55 -14.64 1.27 -5.58
N THR A 56 -13.79 0.33 -5.16
CA THR A 56 -12.81 0.54 -4.09
C THR A 56 -11.83 1.65 -4.46
N ALA A 57 -11.21 1.59 -5.63
CA ALA A 57 -10.27 2.61 -6.09
C ALA A 57 -10.92 3.99 -6.15
N ALA A 58 -12.17 4.10 -6.62
CA ALA A 58 -12.91 5.35 -6.60
C ALA A 58 -13.13 5.88 -5.17
N GLY A 59 -13.48 5.00 -4.23
CA GLY A 59 -13.63 5.37 -2.81
C GLY A 59 -12.31 5.84 -2.18
N VAL A 60 -11.21 5.17 -2.51
CA VAL A 60 -9.86 5.56 -2.08
C VAL A 60 -9.50 6.94 -2.65
N ILE A 61 -9.73 7.18 -3.94
CA ILE A 61 -9.48 8.49 -4.58
C ILE A 61 -10.30 9.61 -3.93
N ASP A 62 -11.57 9.37 -3.64
CA ASP A 62 -12.47 10.37 -3.05
C ASP A 62 -12.09 10.71 -1.60
N GLY A 63 -11.59 9.73 -0.82
CA GLY A 63 -11.32 9.87 0.62
C GLY A 63 -9.85 9.77 1.04
N PHE A 64 -8.91 9.92 0.10
CA PHE A 64 -7.51 9.53 0.32
C PHE A 64 -6.86 10.21 1.53
N ASP A 65 -7.02 11.53 1.73
CA ASP A 65 -6.41 12.24 2.88
C ASP A 65 -6.94 11.72 4.22
N ASP A 66 -8.26 11.50 4.32
CA ASP A 66 -8.89 10.95 5.52
C ASP A 66 -8.41 9.51 5.79
N LEU A 67 -8.19 8.73 4.73
CA LEU A 67 -7.66 7.36 4.82
C LEU A 67 -6.19 7.34 5.24
N VAL A 68 -5.38 8.27 4.74
CA VAL A 68 -3.99 8.48 5.16
C VAL A 68 -3.93 8.85 6.64
N GLU A 69 -4.75 9.81 7.09
CA GLU A 69 -4.81 10.21 8.50
C GLU A 69 -5.23 9.03 9.40
N ALA A 70 -6.23 8.26 8.97
CA ALA A 70 -6.68 7.07 9.68
C ALA A 70 -5.58 6.00 9.76
N ALA A 71 -4.84 5.78 8.67
CA ALA A 71 -3.74 4.83 8.62
C ALA A 71 -2.58 5.26 9.53
N ILE A 72 -2.17 6.52 9.51
CA ILE A 72 -1.12 7.06 10.40
C ILE A 72 -1.54 6.90 11.86
N THR A 73 -2.78 7.25 12.19
CA THR A 73 -3.32 7.10 13.55
C THR A 73 -3.27 5.64 14.00
N TYR A 74 -3.65 4.72 13.12
CA TYR A 74 -3.62 3.29 13.38
C TYR A 74 -2.19 2.75 13.55
N LEU A 75 -1.26 3.15 12.68
CA LEU A 75 0.17 2.81 12.77
C LEU A 75 0.76 3.26 14.09
N VAL A 76 0.55 4.52 14.49
CA VAL A 76 1.06 5.05 15.76
C VAL A 76 0.51 4.25 16.94
N ALA A 77 -0.79 3.91 16.94
CA ALA A 77 -1.39 3.12 18.00
C ALA A 77 -0.82 1.70 18.08
N GLU A 78 -0.73 1.00 16.94
CA GLU A 78 -0.20 -0.37 16.86
C GLU A 78 1.27 -0.43 17.25
N LEU A 79 2.10 0.49 16.75
CA LEU A 79 3.53 0.54 17.07
C LEU A 79 3.77 0.92 18.54
N SER A 80 3.00 1.88 19.08
CA SER A 80 3.10 2.30 20.49
C SER A 80 2.61 1.23 21.47
N SER A 81 1.77 0.29 21.04
CA SER A 81 1.28 -0.82 21.88
C SER A 81 2.37 -1.85 22.25
N GLY A 82 3.57 -1.73 21.69
CA GLY A 82 4.79 -2.30 22.25
C GLY A 82 5.15 -3.72 21.80
N ARG A 83 4.44 -4.32 20.83
CA ARG A 83 4.85 -5.62 20.25
C ARG A 83 5.80 -5.50 19.05
N ARG A 84 5.87 -4.34 18.40
CA ARG A 84 6.64 -4.13 17.16
C ARG A 84 7.69 -3.01 17.24
N MET A 85 7.69 -2.18 18.28
CA MET A 85 8.73 -1.15 18.49
C MET A 85 10.09 -1.79 18.73
N ARG A 86 11.03 -1.64 17.79
CA ARG A 86 12.38 -2.20 17.88
C ARG A 86 13.39 -1.25 18.54
N THR A 87 13.22 0.08 18.45
CA THR A 87 14.21 1.05 18.95
C THR A 87 13.60 2.24 19.72
N ASP A 88 14.40 2.88 20.58
CA ASP A 88 14.02 4.15 21.24
C ASP A 88 13.98 5.34 20.25
N ALA A 89 14.67 5.24 19.10
CA ALA A 89 14.65 6.26 18.04
C ALA A 89 13.29 6.27 17.32
N ASP A 90 12.76 5.09 16.96
CA ASP A 90 11.41 4.95 16.40
C ASP A 90 10.35 5.48 17.37
N ARG A 91 10.54 5.24 18.68
CA ARG A 91 9.65 5.77 19.72
C ARG A 91 9.68 7.29 19.79
N ALA A 92 10.84 7.91 19.64
CA ALA A 92 10.95 9.36 19.60
C ALA A 92 10.22 9.95 18.38
N ARG A 93 10.42 9.38 17.20
CA ARG A 93 9.74 9.80 15.96
C ARG A 93 8.22 9.62 16.02
N LEU A 94 7.75 8.50 16.54
CA LEU A 94 6.32 8.24 16.74
C LEU A 94 5.67 9.15 17.79
N SER A 95 6.47 9.76 18.67
CA SER A 95 5.99 10.73 19.66
C SER A 95 5.93 12.17 19.15
N GLU A 96 6.40 12.43 17.92
CA GLU A 96 6.26 13.73 17.28
C GLU A 96 4.78 14.04 17.02
N SER A 97 4.42 15.33 17.02
CA SER A 97 3.02 15.74 16.78
C SER A 97 2.54 15.41 15.36
N SER A 98 3.47 15.15 14.44
CA SER A 98 3.20 14.77 13.05
C SER A 98 4.32 13.86 12.56
N PRO A 99 4.29 12.56 12.89
CA PRO A 99 5.29 11.60 12.42
C PRO A 99 5.24 11.53 10.88
N THR A 100 6.41 11.64 10.24
CA THR A 100 6.52 11.61 8.78
C THR A 100 6.64 10.16 8.31
N PHE A 101 5.56 9.64 7.73
CA PHE A 101 5.51 8.30 7.14
C PHE A 101 5.63 8.40 5.62
N GLY A 102 6.72 8.95 5.09
CA GLY A 102 7.01 8.96 3.65
C GLY A 102 5.84 9.34 2.72
N LEU A 103 5.85 8.84 1.49
CA LEU A 103 4.77 9.07 0.52
C LEU A 103 3.77 7.91 0.54
N PRO A 104 2.45 8.19 0.65
CA PRO A 104 1.43 7.16 0.65
C PRO A 104 1.16 6.64 -0.76
N GLU A 105 1.11 5.32 -0.89
CA GLU A 105 0.80 4.58 -2.12
C GLU A 105 -0.34 3.60 -1.85
N ALA A 106 -1.46 3.72 -2.58
CA ALA A 106 -2.56 2.79 -2.47
C ALA A 106 -2.43 1.64 -3.48
N THR A 107 -2.70 0.42 -3.03
CA THR A 107 -2.80 -0.77 -3.89
C THR A 107 -4.14 -1.43 -3.67
N VAL A 108 -4.90 -1.59 -4.74
CA VAL A 108 -6.21 -2.24 -4.77
C VAL A 108 -6.12 -3.52 -5.58
N TRP A 109 -6.62 -4.63 -5.06
CA TRP A 109 -6.69 -5.91 -5.77
C TRP A 109 -8.07 -6.13 -6.40
N ASP A 110 -8.14 -7.10 -7.32
CA ASP A 110 -9.36 -7.43 -8.07
C ASP A 110 -10.58 -7.77 -7.20
N ASP A 111 -10.37 -8.37 -6.02
CA ASP A 111 -11.42 -8.69 -5.03
C ASP A 111 -11.87 -7.45 -4.22
N GLY A 112 -11.38 -6.25 -4.54
CA GLY A 112 -11.70 -5.02 -3.83
C GLY A 112 -10.99 -4.85 -2.48
N THR A 113 -10.20 -5.84 -2.05
CA THR A 113 -9.26 -5.67 -0.95
C THR A 113 -8.21 -4.63 -1.33
N TRP A 114 -7.72 -3.87 -0.35
CA TRP A 114 -6.72 -2.84 -0.60
C TRP A 114 -5.88 -2.52 0.64
N LEU A 115 -4.73 -1.91 0.41
CA LEU A 115 -3.86 -1.38 1.45
C LEU A 115 -3.30 -0.02 1.06
N LEU A 116 -2.81 0.68 2.07
CA LEU A 116 -2.04 1.90 1.94
C LEU A 116 -0.62 1.64 2.43
N ARG A 117 0.36 1.74 1.53
CA ARG A 117 1.79 1.63 1.84
C ARG A 117 2.35 3.02 2.07
N PHE A 118 3.24 3.14 3.05
CA PHE A 118 4.06 4.31 3.29
C PHE A 118 5.51 3.94 2.97
N ALA A 119 5.91 4.21 1.72
CA ALA A 119 7.27 3.98 1.25
C ALA A 119 8.21 5.02 1.86
N GLU A 120 9.47 4.66 2.12
CA GLU A 120 10.48 5.59 2.65
C GLU A 120 10.09 6.26 3.99
N ALA A 121 9.25 5.59 4.81
CA ALA A 121 8.99 6.08 6.15
C ALA A 121 10.32 6.18 6.91
N ASP A 122 10.57 7.31 7.59
CA ASP A 122 11.82 7.58 8.33
C ASP A 122 11.88 6.77 9.64
N LEU A 123 11.47 5.50 9.62
CA LEU A 123 11.48 4.58 10.75
C LEU A 123 12.42 3.43 10.41
N ASP A 124 13.30 3.08 11.35
CA ASP A 124 14.20 1.95 11.19
C ASP A 124 13.41 0.63 11.02
N LEU A 125 12.19 0.56 11.57
CA LEU A 125 11.26 -0.57 11.39
C LEU A 125 10.68 -0.69 9.97
N ALA A 126 10.54 0.42 9.24
CA ALA A 126 9.96 0.39 7.91
C ALA A 126 10.91 -0.24 6.87
N GLY A 127 12.22 -0.30 7.17
CA GLY A 127 13.24 -0.72 6.21
C GLY A 127 13.15 0.08 4.90
N ASP A 128 13.69 -0.48 3.81
CA ASP A 128 13.58 0.12 2.47
C ASP A 128 12.18 -0.05 1.85
N LEU A 129 11.40 -1.02 2.32
CA LEU A 129 10.13 -1.44 1.70
C LEU A 129 8.88 -0.81 2.31
N GLY A 130 9.00 -0.17 3.47
CA GLY A 130 7.93 0.62 4.10
C GLY A 130 7.04 -0.17 5.07
N LEU A 131 5.99 0.52 5.55
CA LEU A 131 4.90 -0.07 6.33
C LEU A 131 3.61 -0.01 5.52
N ALA A 132 2.79 -1.06 5.58
CA ALA A 132 1.49 -1.06 4.93
C ALA A 132 0.35 -1.21 5.94
N VAL A 133 -0.77 -0.55 5.66
CA VAL A 133 -2.00 -0.67 6.43
C VAL A 133 -3.08 -1.26 5.54
N ARG A 134 -3.60 -2.43 5.92
CA ARG A 134 -4.72 -3.08 5.22
C ARG A 134 -6.05 -2.51 5.68
N PHE A 135 -6.98 -2.38 4.75
CA PHE A 135 -8.32 -1.83 5.00
C PHE A 135 -9.44 -2.83 4.68
N VAL A 136 -10.56 -2.69 5.39
CA VAL A 136 -11.87 -3.25 5.01
C VAL A 136 -12.84 -2.07 4.87
N GLY A 137 -13.26 -1.79 3.63
CA GLY A 137 -13.92 -0.52 3.32
C GLY A 137 -12.97 0.64 3.60
N THR A 138 -13.35 1.52 4.55
CA THR A 138 -12.54 2.66 4.98
C THR A 138 -11.90 2.48 6.36
N ALA A 139 -12.07 1.32 6.99
CA ALA A 139 -11.53 1.05 8.32
C ALA A 139 -10.19 0.31 8.24
N PRO A 140 -9.11 0.80 8.88
CA PRO A 140 -7.85 0.08 8.97
C PRO A 140 -8.01 -1.15 9.88
N VAL A 141 -7.48 -2.30 9.46
CA VAL A 141 -7.68 -3.59 10.16
C VAL A 141 -6.39 -4.32 10.52
N ALA A 142 -5.28 -4.03 9.83
CA ALA A 142 -4.00 -4.66 10.09
C ALA A 142 -2.83 -3.79 9.61
N VAL A 143 -1.68 -3.93 10.25
CA VAL A 143 -0.39 -3.42 9.74
C VAL A 143 0.42 -4.59 9.22
N ASP A 144 0.85 -4.51 7.97
CA ASP A 144 1.81 -5.43 7.35
C ASP A 144 3.21 -4.79 7.39
N ASP A 145 4.17 -5.56 7.91
CA ASP A 145 5.58 -5.21 7.92
C ASP A 145 6.19 -5.73 6.63
N LEU A 146 6.58 -4.82 5.74
CA LEU A 146 7.14 -5.18 4.43
C LEU A 146 8.67 -5.31 4.47
N SER A 147 9.33 -5.04 5.61
CA SER A 147 10.79 -5.09 5.75
C SER A 147 11.36 -6.51 5.67
N ASP A 148 10.52 -7.54 5.81
CA ASP A 148 10.88 -8.96 5.83
C ASP A 148 10.65 -9.66 4.48
N ALA A 149 10.23 -8.93 3.43
CA ALA A 149 9.86 -9.53 2.13
C ALA A 149 11.05 -10.13 1.33
N ASP A 150 12.28 -10.08 1.87
CA ASP A 150 13.49 -10.69 1.30
C ASP A 150 13.87 -12.04 1.94
N ASP A 151 13.19 -12.53 3.00
CA ASP A 151 13.64 -13.75 3.72
C ASP A 151 13.05 -15.08 3.21
N ASP A 152 12.32 -15.10 2.08
CA ASP A 152 11.83 -16.38 1.48
C ASP A 152 12.71 -16.91 0.33
N LEU A 153 13.91 -16.34 0.11
CA LEU A 153 14.84 -16.83 -0.91
C LEU A 153 16.27 -17.02 -0.38
N GLU A 154 16.47 -17.93 0.59
CA GLU A 154 17.59 -18.90 0.65
C GLU A 154 17.70 -19.57 2.04
N GLU A 155 17.18 -20.80 2.19
CA GLU A 155 17.93 -21.86 2.91
C GLU A 155 17.71 -23.21 2.24
N GLY A 156 18.36 -23.36 1.07
CA GLY A 156 18.84 -24.66 0.64
C GLY A 156 20.24 -24.92 1.20
N ALA A 157 20.36 -25.53 2.39
CA ALA A 157 21.58 -26.26 2.80
C ALA A 157 21.32 -27.22 3.99
N GLN A 158 21.60 -28.52 3.80
CA GLN A 158 21.57 -29.58 4.83
C GLN A 158 22.66 -29.40 5.91
N PRO A 159 22.50 -29.95 7.13
CA PRO A 159 23.21 -31.20 7.51
C PRO A 159 22.40 -32.10 8.50
N VAL A 160 22.65 -33.40 8.74
CA VAL A 160 23.86 -34.25 8.80
C VAL A 160 23.65 -35.64 8.19
#